data_AF-A0A8H8A0F8-F1
#
_entry.id   AF-A0A8H8A0F8-F1
#
_cell.length_a   1.000
_cell.length_b   1.000
_cell.length_c   1.000
_cell.angle_alpha   90.00
_cell.angle_beta   90.00
_cell.angle_gamma   90.00
#
_symmetry.space_group_name_H-M   'P 1'
#
loop_
_entity.id
_entity.type
_entity.pdbx_description
1 polymer ?
#
loop_
_entity_poly.entity_id
_entity_poly.type
_entity_poly.pdbx_seq_one_letter_code
_entity_poly.pdbx_strand_id
1 'polypeptide(L)'
;MMVFSARLCRSGVLRSPDPSALTRFAVMTARDVFRRNHARSMPQAQKALVEGDAAVLASLAHCLNLLLCHGVRPFHSSLTHYVYGDGGGEDNRGNKGSKARRELLASRDLRDVLGMAGVMIADPLFAGHPKLDRLTGILLDHFSKHEDCRNEAAGGEPDPQTRVMVFSQYRESVEDIVSVLKRSQPMIRPMQFLGQASGRSGKGLTQKEQVDIINSFQTGNHNVLVSTSIGEEGLDIGEVDLIVCYDSQSSPIRMVRKEVLKKKTPSIFVS
;
A
#
# COMPACT_ATOMS: atom_id res chain seq x y z
N MET A 1 10.24 19.37 -2.74
CA MET A 1 8.87 19.83 -2.36
C MET A 1 8.85 21.29 -1.88
N MET A 2 9.75 21.71 -0.98
CA MET A 2 9.85 23.08 -0.42
C MET A 2 9.77 24.21 -1.46
N VAL A 3 10.46 24.05 -2.60
CA VAL A 3 10.51 25.09 -3.64
C VAL A 3 9.12 25.35 -4.25
N PHE A 4 8.30 24.31 -4.41
CA PHE A 4 6.95 24.44 -4.99
C PHE A 4 5.95 24.92 -3.94
N SER A 5 6.02 24.44 -2.70
CA SER A 5 5.15 24.93 -1.61
C SER A 5 5.39 26.41 -1.32
N ALA A 6 6.64 26.86 -1.26
CA ALA A 6 6.97 28.27 -1.05
C ALA A 6 6.49 29.19 -2.19
N ARG A 7 6.49 28.72 -3.44
CA ARG A 7 5.93 29.46 -4.59
C ARG A 7 4.41 29.58 -4.52
N LEU A 8 3.72 28.51 -4.12
CA LEU A 8 2.28 28.51 -3.92
C LEU A 8 1.86 29.38 -2.72
N CYS A 9 2.65 29.42 -1.64
CA CYS A 9 2.43 30.36 -0.53
C CYS A 9 2.57 31.81 -0.97
N ARG A 10 3.63 32.16 -1.72
CA ARG A 10 3.81 33.51 -2.27
C ARG A 10 2.69 33.93 -3.22
N SER A 11 2.08 32.97 -3.90
CA SER A 11 0.92 33.20 -4.77
C SER A 11 -0.41 33.23 -4.02
N GLY A 12 -0.43 33.02 -2.69
CA GLY A 12 -1.64 33.01 -1.86
C GLY A 12 -2.48 31.73 -1.96
N VAL A 13 -1.95 30.66 -2.57
CA VAL A 13 -2.67 29.38 -2.73
C VAL A 13 -2.62 28.56 -1.45
N LEU A 14 -1.44 28.48 -0.82
CA LEU A 14 -1.22 27.72 0.41
C LEU A 14 -0.96 28.64 1.59
N ARG A 15 -1.46 28.26 2.77
CA ARG A 15 -1.28 29.02 4.02
C ARG A 15 0.05 28.73 4.73
N SER A 16 0.59 27.52 4.55
CA SER A 16 1.86 27.10 5.16
C SER A 16 2.80 26.52 4.10
N PRO A 17 4.11 26.82 4.16
CA PRO A 17 5.09 26.27 3.23
C PRO A 17 5.53 24.84 3.59
N ASP A 18 5.18 24.32 4.78
CA ASP A 18 5.65 23.01 5.25
C ASP A 18 5.08 21.87 4.39
N PRO A 19 5.93 21.16 3.62
CA PRO A 19 5.49 20.10 2.73
C PRO A 19 5.22 18.79 3.44
N SER A 20 5.71 18.61 4.68
CA SER A 20 5.56 17.35 5.42
C SER A 20 4.12 17.09 5.88
N ALA A 21 3.37 18.17 6.15
CA ALA A 21 1.97 18.12 6.54
C ALA A 21 0.98 18.18 5.36
N LEU A 22 1.46 18.31 4.12
CA LEU A 22 0.59 18.50 2.94
C LEU A 22 0.16 17.16 2.35
N THR A 23 -1.15 16.95 2.26
CA THR A 23 -1.75 15.85 1.51
C THR A 23 -2.08 16.29 0.07
N ARG A 24 -2.14 15.32 -0.85
CA ARG A 24 -2.60 15.58 -2.24
C ARG A 24 -3.97 16.28 -2.24
N PHE A 25 -4.89 15.83 -1.39
CA PHE A 25 -6.22 16.39 -1.28
C PHE A 25 -6.16 17.87 -0.85
N ALA A 26 -5.41 18.19 0.20
CA ALA A 26 -5.25 19.57 0.67
C ALA A 26 -4.71 20.50 -0.43
N VAL A 27 -3.72 20.05 -1.20
CA VAL A 27 -3.16 20.83 -2.32
C VAL A 27 -4.20 21.03 -3.43
N MET A 28 -4.95 19.99 -3.79
CA MET A 28 -5.98 20.10 -4.83
C MET A 28 -7.14 21.00 -4.40
N THR A 29 -7.60 20.88 -3.15
CA THR A 29 -8.64 21.77 -2.59
C THR A 29 -8.18 23.23 -2.59
N ALA A 30 -6.96 23.49 -2.12
CA ALA A 30 -6.40 24.84 -2.11
C ALA A 30 -6.30 25.44 -3.52
N ARG A 31 -5.85 24.65 -4.50
CA ARG A 31 -5.81 25.04 -5.91
C ARG A 31 -7.20 25.37 -6.46
N ASP A 32 -8.20 24.54 -6.18
CA ASP A 32 -9.54 24.72 -6.72
C ASP A 32 -10.25 25.95 -6.10
N VAL A 33 -9.99 26.23 -4.82
CA VAL A 33 -10.43 27.48 -4.17
C VAL A 33 -9.76 28.69 -4.81
N PHE A 34 -8.44 28.63 -5.00
CA PHE A 34 -7.70 29.71 -5.66
C PHE A 34 -8.19 29.98 -7.08
N ARG A 35 -8.44 28.92 -7.86
CA ARG A 35 -8.98 29.02 -9.22
C ARG A 35 -10.32 29.74 -9.26
N ARG A 36 -11.22 29.44 -8.31
CA ARG A 36 -12.53 30.10 -8.21
C ARG A 36 -12.39 31.58 -7.89
N ASN A 37 -11.52 31.93 -6.94
CA ASN A 37 -11.34 33.31 -6.48
C ASN A 37 -10.62 34.21 -7.51
N HIS A 38 -9.76 33.63 -8.35
CA HIS A 38 -8.93 34.37 -9.32
C HIS A 38 -9.23 34.06 -10.79
N ALA A 39 -10.41 33.49 -11.08
CA ALA A 39 -10.79 33.01 -12.40
C ALA A 39 -10.67 34.07 -13.51
N ARG A 40 -11.00 35.33 -13.22
CA ARG A 40 -11.06 36.44 -14.19
C ARG A 40 -9.97 37.51 -14.02
N SER A 41 -9.29 37.57 -12.88
CA SER A 41 -8.37 38.67 -12.54
C SER A 41 -6.90 38.40 -12.83
N MET A 42 -6.49 37.13 -12.98
CA MET A 42 -5.07 36.78 -13.05
C MET A 42 -4.55 36.61 -14.49
N PRO A 43 -3.33 37.10 -14.80
CA PRO A 43 -2.67 36.85 -16.08
C PRO A 43 -2.51 35.35 -16.39
N GLN A 44 -2.67 34.96 -17.66
CA GLN A 44 -2.61 33.56 -18.07
C GLN A 44 -1.28 32.88 -17.74
N ALA A 45 -0.16 33.60 -17.83
CA ALA A 45 1.16 33.09 -17.47
C ALA A 45 1.26 32.74 -15.98
N GLN A 46 0.70 33.58 -15.10
CA GLN A 46 0.71 33.33 -13.65
C GLN A 46 -0.22 32.18 -13.28
N LYS A 47 -1.39 32.08 -13.92
CA LYS A 47 -2.27 30.90 -13.79
C LYS A 47 -1.54 29.61 -14.16
N ALA A 48 -0.82 29.60 -15.28
CA ALA A 48 -0.06 28.42 -15.73
C ALA A 48 1.07 28.02 -14.76
N LEU A 49 1.72 28.99 -14.11
CA LEU A 49 2.72 28.71 -13.07
C LEU A 49 2.09 28.08 -11.83
N VAL A 50 1.00 28.65 -11.32
CA VAL A 50 0.29 28.12 -10.14
C VAL A 50 -0.25 26.71 -10.40
N GLU A 51 -0.88 26.49 -11.56
CA GLU A 51 -1.38 25.16 -11.95
C GLU A 51 -0.25 24.14 -12.07
N GLY A 52 0.91 24.56 -12.62
CA GLY A 52 2.10 23.73 -12.72
C GLY A 52 2.67 23.34 -11.36
N ASP A 53 2.89 24.31 -10.47
CA ASP A 53 3.44 24.09 -9.14
C ASP A 53 2.49 23.25 -8.27
N ALA A 54 1.18 23.51 -8.36
CA ALA A 54 0.16 22.75 -7.63
C ALA A 54 0.08 21.29 -8.10
N ALA A 55 0.16 21.04 -9.42
CA ALA A 55 0.18 19.68 -9.96
C ALA A 55 1.42 18.91 -9.51
N VAL A 56 2.60 19.52 -9.57
CA VAL A 56 3.85 18.89 -9.09
C VAL A 56 3.79 18.60 -7.61
N LEU A 57 3.37 19.58 -6.80
CA LEU A 57 3.30 19.40 -5.34
C LEU A 57 2.28 18.33 -4.95
N ALA A 58 1.13 18.27 -5.63
CA ALA A 58 0.11 17.24 -5.40
C ALA A 58 0.65 15.82 -5.72
N SER A 59 1.42 15.66 -6.80
CA SER A 59 2.08 14.40 -7.14
C SER A 59 3.14 14.00 -6.11
N LEU A 60 3.99 14.94 -5.69
CA LEU A 60 5.02 14.67 -4.69
C LEU A 60 4.41 14.37 -3.30
N ALA A 61 3.34 15.06 -2.92
CA ALA A 61 2.61 14.80 -1.67
C ALA A 61 2.00 13.39 -1.66
N HIS A 62 1.50 12.92 -2.81
CA HIS A 62 1.04 11.53 -2.94
C HIS A 62 2.18 10.53 -2.79
N CYS A 63 3.32 10.77 -3.44
CA CYS A 63 4.50 9.91 -3.30
C CYS A 63 4.99 9.87 -1.84
N LEU A 64 5.05 11.02 -1.17
CA LEU A 64 5.43 11.09 0.25
C LEU A 64 4.46 10.29 1.13
N ASN A 65 3.16 10.39 0.89
CA ASN A 65 2.17 9.56 1.59
C ASN A 65 2.39 8.07 1.32
N LEU A 66 2.73 7.68 0.09
CA LEU A 66 3.08 6.29 -0.23
C LEU A 66 4.29 5.82 0.56
N LEU A 67 5.33 6.64 0.64
CA LEU A 67 6.53 6.33 1.41
C LEU A 67 6.24 6.13 2.90
N LEU A 68 5.44 7.04 3.49
CA LEU A 68 5.13 7.02 4.92
C LEU A 68 4.16 5.90 5.33
N CYS A 69 3.22 5.53 4.46
CA CYS A 69 2.16 4.59 4.80
C CYS A 69 2.37 3.18 4.24
N HIS A 70 3.00 3.06 3.07
CA HIS A 70 3.09 1.82 2.29
C HIS A 70 4.53 1.39 1.99
N GLY A 71 5.51 2.29 2.15
CA GLY A 71 6.93 1.99 2.06
C GLY A 71 7.58 2.36 0.73
N VAL A 72 8.83 1.91 0.60
CA VAL A 72 9.73 2.40 -0.45
C VAL A 72 9.35 1.85 -1.83
N ARG A 73 8.80 0.63 -1.93
CA ARG A 73 8.39 0.02 -3.20
C ARG A 73 7.24 0.78 -3.88
N PRO A 74 6.08 1.02 -3.23
CA PRO A 74 5.00 1.82 -3.83
C PRO A 74 5.43 3.25 -4.15
N PHE A 75 6.24 3.85 -3.27
CA PHE A 75 6.85 5.16 -3.49
C PHE A 75 7.68 5.21 -4.78
N HIS A 76 8.64 4.29 -4.92
CA HIS A 76 9.53 4.22 -6.09
C HIS A 76 8.75 3.94 -7.37
N SER A 77 7.78 3.01 -7.35
CA SER A 77 6.94 2.71 -8.51
C SER A 77 6.14 3.95 -8.96
N SER A 78 5.47 4.63 -8.02
CA SER A 78 4.70 5.85 -8.32
C SER A 78 5.58 6.98 -8.85
N LEU A 79 6.76 7.18 -8.25
CA LEU A 79 7.70 8.22 -8.66
C LEU A 79 8.33 7.91 -10.02
N THR A 80 8.68 6.65 -10.29
CA THR A 80 9.18 6.18 -11.58
C THR A 80 8.12 6.38 -12.66
N HIS A 81 6.87 5.99 -12.41
CA HIS A 81 5.77 6.25 -13.33
C HIS A 81 5.55 7.76 -13.57
N TYR A 82 5.72 8.61 -12.56
CA TYR A 82 5.62 10.07 -12.74
C TYR A 82 6.73 10.63 -13.65
N VAL A 83 7.96 10.10 -13.52
CA VAL A 83 9.14 10.50 -14.29
C VAL A 83 9.07 9.99 -15.73
N TYR A 84 8.86 8.68 -15.90
CA TYR A 84 8.99 7.98 -17.18
C TYR A 84 7.66 7.71 -17.90
N GLY A 85 6.54 7.70 -17.17
CA GLY A 85 5.22 7.29 -17.70
C GLY A 85 5.04 5.76 -17.79
N ASP A 86 3.88 5.32 -18.29
CA ASP A 86 3.51 3.91 -18.50
C ASP A 86 4.22 3.23 -19.70
N GLY A 87 5.13 3.93 -20.37
CA GLY A 87 5.86 3.43 -21.54
C GLY A 87 7.26 4.01 -21.57
N GLY A 88 8.24 3.21 -21.16
CA GLY A 88 9.64 3.52 -21.41
C GLY A 88 9.90 3.53 -22.92
N GLY A 89 9.82 4.70 -23.56
CA GLY A 89 10.08 4.81 -24.99
C GLY A 89 9.31 5.93 -25.66
N GLU A 90 10.01 7.03 -25.90
CA GLU A 90 9.97 7.86 -27.11
C GLU A 90 8.68 8.59 -27.58
N ASP A 91 7.47 8.27 -27.11
CA ASP A 91 6.23 8.85 -27.68
C ASP A 91 5.65 10.08 -26.98
N ASN A 92 6.33 10.65 -25.98
CA ASN A 92 5.86 11.87 -25.29
C ASN A 92 6.55 13.16 -25.76
N ARG A 93 7.02 13.21 -27.02
CA ARG A 93 7.70 14.38 -27.62
C ARG A 93 6.78 15.60 -27.79
N GLY A 94 5.46 15.46 -27.61
CA GLY A 94 4.48 16.54 -27.73
C GLY A 94 4.13 17.28 -26.44
N ASN A 95 4.23 16.65 -25.27
CA ASN A 95 3.82 17.26 -24.00
C ASN A 95 5.05 17.67 -23.17
N LYS A 96 5.60 18.86 -23.44
CA LYS A 96 6.76 19.43 -22.72
C LYS A 96 6.50 19.65 -21.21
N GLY A 97 5.31 19.32 -20.70
CA GLY A 97 4.92 19.46 -19.31
C GLY A 97 4.93 20.91 -18.83
N SER A 98 4.48 21.14 -17.60
CA SER A 98 4.61 22.45 -16.96
C SER A 98 6.10 22.82 -16.77
N LYS A 99 6.41 24.12 -16.67
CA LYS A 99 7.76 24.58 -16.28
C LYS A 99 8.20 23.93 -14.97
N ALA A 100 7.30 23.82 -14.01
CA ALA A 100 7.51 23.16 -12.74
C ALA A 100 7.90 21.68 -12.88
N ARG A 101 7.24 20.93 -13.78
CA ARG A 101 7.58 19.53 -14.05
C ARG A 101 8.99 19.40 -14.64
N ARG A 102 9.35 20.24 -15.62
CA ARG A 102 10.70 20.23 -16.21
C ARG A 102 11.78 20.55 -15.19
N GLU A 103 11.52 21.52 -14.31
CA GLU A 103 12.42 21.86 -13.20
C GLU A 103 12.60 20.69 -12.23
N LEU A 104 11.52 19.99 -11.87
CA LEU A 104 11.59 18.80 -11.03
C LEU A 104 12.41 17.68 -11.69
N LEU A 105 12.18 17.38 -12.97
CA LEU A 105 12.91 16.35 -13.72
C LEU A 105 14.41 16.69 -13.88
N ALA A 106 14.77 17.96 -13.89
CA ALA A 106 16.15 18.42 -13.93
C ALA A 106 16.86 18.35 -12.56
N SER A 107 16.11 18.24 -11.47
CA SER A 107 16.66 18.24 -10.10
C SER A 107 17.58 17.04 -9.85
N ARG A 108 18.70 17.28 -9.15
CA ARG A 108 19.58 16.23 -8.64
C ARG A 108 18.90 15.45 -7.52
N ASP A 109 18.24 16.15 -6.60
CA ASP A 109 17.52 15.54 -5.47
C ASP A 109 16.55 14.44 -5.91
N LEU A 110 15.83 14.65 -7.02
CA LEU A 110 14.89 13.65 -7.54
C LEU A 110 15.62 12.39 -8.01
N ARG A 111 16.75 12.55 -8.71
CA ARG A 111 17.56 11.44 -9.20
C ARG A 111 18.21 10.67 -8.06
N ASP A 112 18.69 11.39 -7.06
CA ASP A 112 19.32 10.79 -5.88
C ASP A 112 18.29 9.99 -5.08
N VAL A 113 17.10 10.54 -4.85
CA VAL A 113 16.01 9.83 -4.17
C VAL A 113 15.54 8.59 -4.94
N LEU A 114 15.39 8.68 -6.28
CA LEU A 114 15.07 7.53 -7.11
C LEU A 114 16.18 6.47 -7.07
N GLY A 115 17.44 6.89 -7.16
CA GLY A 115 18.60 6.00 -7.11
C GLY A 115 18.71 5.27 -5.77
N MET A 116 18.57 6.00 -4.66
CA MET A 116 18.58 5.43 -3.31
C MET A 116 17.44 4.41 -3.13
N ALA A 117 16.22 4.79 -3.50
CA ALA A 117 15.07 3.88 -3.43
C ALA A 117 15.27 2.65 -4.32
N GLY A 118 15.84 2.82 -5.51
CA GLY A 118 16.17 1.72 -6.41
C GLY A 118 17.19 0.74 -5.83
N VAL A 119 18.27 1.24 -5.20
CA VAL A 119 19.28 0.41 -4.51
C VAL A 119 18.65 -0.38 -3.36
N MET A 120 17.80 0.26 -2.55
CA MET A 120 17.10 -0.41 -1.45
C MET A 120 16.16 -1.51 -1.97
N ILE A 121 15.43 -1.26 -3.05
CA ILE A 121 14.47 -2.22 -3.64
C ILE A 121 15.19 -3.40 -4.30
N ALA A 122 16.40 -3.18 -4.82
CA ALA A 122 17.22 -4.21 -5.43
C ALA A 122 17.74 -5.23 -4.41
N ASP A 123 17.82 -4.87 -3.13
CA ASP A 123 18.18 -5.80 -2.06
C ASP A 123 17.03 -6.81 -1.82
N PRO A 124 17.27 -8.12 -2.07
CA PRO A 124 16.26 -9.16 -1.83
C PRO A 124 15.88 -9.33 -0.37
N LEU A 125 16.68 -8.84 0.58
CA LEU A 125 16.41 -8.88 2.01
C LEU A 125 15.62 -7.66 2.49
N PHE A 126 15.57 -6.59 1.71
CA PHE A 126 14.83 -5.41 2.08
C PHE A 126 13.33 -5.69 2.09
N ALA A 127 12.72 -5.55 3.27
CA ALA A 127 11.30 -5.78 3.49
C ALA A 127 10.43 -4.69 2.84
N GLY A 128 10.90 -3.44 2.80
CA GLY A 128 10.18 -2.32 2.18
C GLY A 128 9.53 -1.36 3.17
N HIS A 129 9.16 -1.83 4.37
CA HIS A 129 8.51 -1.03 5.40
C HIS A 129 8.65 -1.66 6.81
N PRO A 130 8.90 -0.90 7.90
CA PRO A 130 9.03 -1.44 9.26
C PRO A 130 7.80 -2.22 9.76
N LYS A 131 6.60 -1.88 9.26
CA LYS A 131 5.37 -2.64 9.54
C LYS A 131 5.43 -4.08 9.04
N LEU A 132 6.13 -4.34 7.93
CA LEU A 132 6.29 -5.71 7.42
C LEU A 132 7.15 -6.53 8.37
N ASP A 133 8.24 -5.96 8.89
CA ASP A 133 9.08 -6.63 9.90
C ASP A 133 8.28 -6.93 11.17
N ARG A 134 7.43 -5.98 11.60
CA ARG A 134 6.54 -6.18 12.75
C ARG A 134 5.51 -7.29 12.49
N LEU A 135 4.88 -7.30 11.32
CA LEU A 135 3.93 -8.34 10.91
C LEU A 135 4.61 -9.72 10.91
N THR A 136 5.78 -9.83 10.28
CA THR A 136 6.56 -11.07 10.26
C THR A 136 6.87 -11.54 11.68
N GLY A 137 7.34 -10.64 12.56
CA GLY A 137 7.61 -10.99 13.95
C GLY A 137 6.39 -11.51 14.72
N ILE A 138 5.21 -10.90 14.52
CA ILE A 138 3.95 -11.36 15.13
C ILE A 138 3.58 -12.77 14.64
N LEU A 139 3.70 -13.01 13.34
CA LEU A 139 3.37 -14.32 12.77
C LEU A 139 4.36 -15.39 13.21
N LEU A 140 5.66 -15.10 13.20
CA LEU A 140 6.69 -16.04 13.67
C LEU A 140 6.43 -16.43 15.13
N ASP A 141 6.20 -15.46 16.01
CA ASP A 141 5.88 -15.70 17.42
C ASP A 141 4.60 -16.54 17.61
N HIS A 142 3.56 -16.27 16.81
CA HIS A 142 2.31 -17.05 16.83
C HIS A 142 2.54 -18.52 16.42
N PHE A 143 3.22 -18.75 15.29
CA PHE A 143 3.47 -20.10 14.81
C PHE A 143 4.42 -20.88 15.72
N SER A 144 5.49 -20.26 16.23
CA SER A 144 6.42 -20.92 17.16
C SER A 144 5.73 -21.36 18.46
N LYS A 145 4.87 -20.51 19.05
CA LYS A 145 4.10 -20.88 20.25
C LYS A 145 3.18 -22.07 20.03
N HIS A 146 2.53 -22.14 18.87
CA HIS A 146 1.70 -23.29 18.52
C HIS A 146 2.52 -24.56 18.25
N GLU A 147 3.73 -24.45 17.70
CA GLU A 147 4.64 -25.59 17.56
C GLU A 147 5.10 -26.13 18.92
N ASP A 148 5.43 -25.24 19.87
CA ASP A 148 5.85 -25.64 21.23
C ASP A 148 4.71 -26.36 21.98
N CYS A 149 3.50 -25.77 21.99
CA CYS A 149 2.31 -26.40 22.60
C CYS A 149 2.01 -27.77 22.00
N ARG A 150 2.23 -27.94 20.68
CA ARG A 150 2.02 -29.21 19.99
C ARG A 150 3.04 -30.27 20.39
N ASN A 151 4.30 -29.89 20.57
CA ASN A 151 5.36 -30.80 20.98
C ASN A 151 5.16 -31.30 22.41
N GLU A 152 4.64 -30.46 23.30
CA GLU A 152 4.32 -30.84 24.69
C GLU A 152 3.03 -31.70 24.79
N ALA A 153 2.06 -31.48 23.90
CA ALA A 153 0.79 -32.22 23.86
C ALA A 153 0.84 -33.56 23.10
N ALA A 154 2.04 -34.05 22.75
CA ALA A 154 2.29 -35.25 21.92
C ALA A 154 1.92 -36.60 22.60
N GLY A 155 0.68 -36.68 23.12
CA GLY A 155 0.07 -37.83 23.77
C GLY A 155 -1.27 -38.26 23.18
N GLY A 156 -1.62 -37.93 21.93
CA GLY A 156 -2.66 -38.73 21.24
C GLY A 156 -3.45 -38.16 20.05
N GLU A 157 -3.47 -36.85 19.77
CA GLU A 157 -4.24 -36.34 18.63
C GLU A 157 -3.46 -35.32 17.78
N PRO A 158 -3.59 -35.36 16.43
CA PRO A 158 -2.99 -34.36 15.55
C PRO A 158 -3.69 -33.02 15.78
N ASP A 159 -3.06 -32.15 16.57
CA ASP A 159 -3.54 -30.79 16.83
C ASP A 159 -3.85 -30.06 15.51
N PRO A 160 -5.00 -29.39 15.36
CA PRO A 160 -5.31 -28.61 14.16
C PRO A 160 -4.20 -27.60 13.86
N GLN A 161 -3.66 -27.69 12.65
CA GLN A 161 -2.64 -26.78 12.17
C GLN A 161 -3.16 -25.33 12.26
N THR A 162 -2.43 -24.48 13.00
CA THR A 162 -2.89 -23.11 13.23
C THR A 162 -2.95 -22.32 11.92
N ARG A 163 -3.98 -21.49 11.78
CA ARG A 163 -4.28 -20.70 10.58
C ARG A 163 -4.44 -19.22 10.91
N VAL A 164 -3.82 -18.37 10.10
CA VAL A 164 -3.83 -16.92 10.29
C VAL A 164 -4.40 -16.22 9.07
N MET A 165 -5.12 -15.13 9.30
CA MET A 165 -5.65 -14.27 8.26
C MET A 165 -5.11 -12.84 8.40
N VAL A 166 -4.53 -12.30 7.33
CA VAL A 166 -4.01 -10.94 7.28
C VAL A 166 -4.86 -10.10 6.34
N PHE A 167 -5.32 -8.96 6.84
CA PHE A 167 -6.14 -8.01 6.14
C PHE A 167 -5.36 -6.74 5.82
N SER A 168 -5.43 -6.32 4.56
CA SER A 168 -4.89 -5.07 4.04
C SER A 168 -6.02 -4.25 3.40
N GLN A 169 -5.87 -2.94 3.26
CA GLN A 169 -6.80 -2.10 2.51
C GLN A 169 -6.43 -2.06 1.02
N TYR A 170 -5.13 -2.20 0.72
CA TYR A 170 -4.57 -2.03 -0.63
C TYR A 170 -4.06 -3.36 -1.19
N ARG A 171 -4.21 -3.55 -2.51
CA ARG A 171 -3.79 -4.78 -3.21
C ARG A 171 -2.28 -4.87 -3.33
N GLU A 172 -1.64 -3.73 -3.58
CA GLU A 172 -0.19 -3.59 -3.66
C GLU A 172 0.47 -4.07 -2.37
N SER A 173 -0.10 -3.70 -1.22
CA SER A 173 0.35 -4.19 0.09
C SER A 173 0.21 -5.72 0.23
N VAL A 174 -0.81 -6.36 -0.37
CA VAL A 174 -0.99 -7.82 -0.30
C VAL A 174 0.18 -8.54 -0.97
N GLU A 175 0.60 -8.07 -2.15
CA GLU A 175 1.73 -8.66 -2.88
C GLU A 175 3.04 -8.49 -2.11
N ASP A 176 3.28 -7.32 -1.54
CA ASP A 176 4.45 -7.04 -0.71
C ASP A 176 4.48 -7.91 0.55
N ILE A 177 3.35 -8.03 1.26
CA ILE A 177 3.21 -8.89 2.44
C ILE A 177 3.52 -10.34 2.08
N VAL A 178 2.90 -10.88 1.04
CA VAL A 178 3.12 -12.28 0.62
C VAL A 178 4.59 -12.51 0.25
N SER A 179 5.22 -11.57 -0.46
CA SER A 179 6.62 -11.67 -0.87
C SER A 179 7.57 -11.71 0.31
N VAL A 180 7.34 -10.90 1.35
CA VAL A 180 8.15 -10.91 2.57
C VAL A 180 7.90 -12.17 3.39
N LEU A 181 6.65 -12.58 3.58
CA LEU A 181 6.30 -13.77 4.37
C LEU A 181 6.78 -15.08 3.75
N LYS A 182 6.90 -15.16 2.41
CA LYS A 182 7.48 -16.34 1.73
C LYS A 182 8.91 -16.64 2.17
N ARG A 183 9.67 -15.64 2.63
CA ARG A 183 11.04 -15.83 3.15
C ARG A 183 11.09 -16.65 4.45
N SER A 184 9.96 -16.75 5.15
CA SER A 184 9.81 -17.51 6.40
C SER A 184 9.27 -18.93 6.18
N GLN A 185 9.29 -19.43 4.95
CA GLN A 185 9.03 -20.84 4.66
C GLN A 185 10.11 -21.75 5.28
N PRO A 186 9.78 -22.97 5.73
CA PRO A 186 8.48 -23.66 5.59
C PRO A 186 7.44 -23.32 6.68
N MET A 187 7.82 -22.55 7.71
CA MET A 187 6.95 -22.26 8.86
C MET A 187 5.74 -21.40 8.46
N ILE A 188 5.96 -20.36 7.66
CA ILE A 188 4.89 -19.51 7.12
C ILE A 188 4.70 -19.79 5.62
N ARG A 189 3.50 -20.20 5.22
CA ARG A 189 3.11 -20.52 3.85
C ARG A 189 1.97 -19.58 3.42
N PRO A 190 2.30 -18.35 3.00
CA PRO A 190 1.31 -17.33 2.71
C PRO A 190 0.71 -17.51 1.31
N MET A 191 -0.57 -17.18 1.18
CA MET A 191 -1.30 -17.13 -0.08
C MET A 191 -2.13 -15.84 -0.17
N GLN A 192 -2.12 -15.21 -1.34
CA GLN A 192 -2.95 -14.03 -1.61
C GLN A 192 -4.39 -14.44 -1.91
N PHE A 193 -5.35 -13.64 -1.45
CA PHE A 193 -6.77 -13.78 -1.74
C PHE A 193 -7.36 -12.41 -2.11
N LEU A 194 -7.55 -12.19 -3.40
CA LEU A 194 -8.06 -10.94 -3.96
C LEU A 194 -9.49 -11.15 -4.49
N GLY A 195 -10.31 -10.08 -4.47
CA GLY A 195 -11.66 -10.12 -5.05
C GLY A 195 -11.65 -10.21 -6.57
N GLN A 196 -12.85 -10.36 -7.16
CA GLN A 196 -13.04 -10.60 -8.60
C GLN A 196 -12.74 -9.41 -9.50
N ALA A 197 -12.87 -8.19 -8.97
CA ALA A 197 -12.63 -6.98 -9.77
C ALA A 197 -11.18 -6.93 -10.25
N SER A 198 -10.96 -6.67 -11.53
CA SER A 198 -9.61 -6.34 -12.03
C SER A 198 -9.31 -4.87 -11.74
N GLY A 199 -8.07 -4.57 -11.37
CA GLY A 199 -7.64 -3.23 -11.00
C GLY A 199 -6.33 -2.83 -11.67
N ARG A 200 -5.84 -1.64 -11.33
CA ARG A 200 -4.53 -1.15 -11.78
C ARG A 200 -3.37 -2.09 -11.39
N SER A 201 -3.55 -2.81 -10.30
CA SER A 201 -2.50 -3.61 -9.66
C SER A 201 -2.73 -5.11 -9.89
N GLY A 202 -3.38 -5.48 -11.00
CA GLY A 202 -3.52 -6.87 -11.43
C GLY A 202 -4.96 -7.35 -11.65
N LYS A 203 -5.03 -8.55 -12.24
CA LYS A 203 -6.29 -9.27 -12.51
C LYS A 203 -6.90 -9.74 -11.19
N GLY A 204 -8.22 -9.59 -11.05
CA GLY A 204 -8.95 -10.21 -9.96
C GLY A 204 -8.99 -11.73 -10.08
N LEU A 205 -9.34 -12.42 -9.00
CA LEU A 205 -9.51 -13.87 -9.02
C LEU A 205 -10.89 -14.23 -9.57
N THR A 206 -10.98 -15.30 -10.35
CA THR A 206 -12.26 -15.90 -10.70
C THR A 206 -12.85 -16.63 -9.49
N GLN A 207 -14.18 -16.84 -9.48
CA GLN A 207 -14.85 -17.62 -8.44
C GLN A 207 -14.21 -19.00 -8.22
N LYS A 208 -13.78 -19.64 -9.31
CA LYS A 208 -13.13 -20.96 -9.25
C LYS A 208 -11.77 -20.87 -8.54
N GLU A 209 -10.94 -19.89 -8.90
CA GLU A 209 -9.64 -19.67 -8.25
C GLU A 209 -9.81 -19.32 -6.75
N GLN A 210 -10.85 -18.56 -6.39
CA GLN A 210 -11.14 -18.26 -4.98
C GLN A 210 -11.49 -19.51 -4.19
N VAL A 211 -12.32 -20.41 -4.74
CA VAL A 211 -12.66 -21.69 -4.11
C VAL A 211 -11.42 -22.58 -3.98
N ASP A 212 -10.59 -22.67 -5.01
CA ASP A 212 -9.36 -23.48 -5.00
C ASP A 212 -8.37 -22.99 -3.92
N ILE A 213 -8.23 -21.68 -3.76
CA ILE A 213 -7.39 -21.07 -2.71
C ILE A 213 -7.92 -21.38 -1.31
N ILE A 214 -9.23 -21.25 -1.10
CA ILE A 214 -9.87 -21.57 0.19
C ILE A 214 -9.68 -23.05 0.53
N ASN A 215 -9.89 -23.95 -0.44
CA ASN A 215 -9.66 -25.38 -0.23
C ASN A 215 -8.19 -25.67 0.12
N SER A 216 -7.23 -25.02 -0.56
CA SER A 216 -5.80 -25.15 -0.27
C SER A 216 -5.45 -24.63 1.15
N PHE A 217 -6.13 -23.58 1.60
CA PHE A 217 -5.97 -23.04 2.95
C PHE A 217 -6.58 -23.97 4.02
N GLN A 218 -7.79 -24.49 3.79
CA GLN A 218 -8.45 -25.41 4.71
C GLN A 218 -7.73 -26.75 4.85
N THR A 219 -7.13 -27.24 3.76
CA THR A 219 -6.32 -28.48 3.74
C THR A 219 -4.92 -28.31 4.35
N GLY A 220 -4.52 -27.09 4.73
CA GLY A 220 -3.25 -26.84 5.41
C GLY A 220 -2.03 -26.64 4.50
N ASN A 221 -2.21 -26.70 3.17
CA ASN A 221 -1.14 -26.38 2.22
C ASN A 221 -0.65 -24.94 2.42
N HIS A 222 -1.57 -24.03 2.75
CA HIS A 222 -1.28 -22.67 3.19
C HIS A 222 -1.85 -22.44 4.59
N ASN A 223 -1.08 -21.77 5.43
CA ASN A 223 -1.46 -21.45 6.81
C ASN A 223 -1.64 -19.95 7.04
N VAL A 224 -1.33 -19.10 6.05
CA VAL A 224 -1.60 -17.66 6.10
C VAL A 224 -2.34 -17.21 4.84
N LEU A 225 -3.50 -16.58 5.03
CA LEU A 225 -4.29 -15.98 3.95
C LEU A 225 -4.17 -14.45 4.01
N VAL A 226 -3.74 -13.80 2.94
CA VAL A 226 -3.56 -12.34 2.87
C VAL A 226 -4.59 -11.74 1.91
N SER A 227 -5.48 -10.87 2.39
CA SER A 227 -6.60 -10.36 1.59
C SER A 227 -6.88 -8.87 1.78
N THR A 228 -7.48 -8.24 0.77
CA THR A 228 -7.98 -6.86 0.88
C THR A 228 -9.36 -6.76 1.56
N SER A 229 -10.21 -7.78 1.38
CA SER A 229 -11.59 -7.81 1.87
C SER A 229 -12.24 -9.13 1.45
N ILE A 230 -13.00 -9.78 2.33
CA ILE A 230 -13.73 -11.03 1.98
C ILE A 230 -15.25 -10.91 2.24
N GLY A 231 -15.71 -9.80 2.82
CA GLY A 231 -17.08 -9.66 3.32
C GLY A 231 -18.22 -9.63 2.30
N GLU A 232 -17.97 -9.46 1.00
CA GLU A 232 -19.06 -9.31 0.00
C GLU A 232 -19.54 -10.64 -0.60
N GLU A 233 -18.69 -11.66 -0.68
CA GLU A 233 -18.95 -12.83 -1.56
C GLU A 233 -19.54 -14.06 -0.86
N GLY A 234 -19.67 -14.06 0.48
CA GLY A 234 -20.32 -15.16 1.21
C GLY A 234 -19.54 -16.49 1.22
N LEU A 235 -18.23 -16.44 1.02
CA LEU A 235 -17.34 -17.60 1.02
C LEU A 235 -17.04 -18.08 2.46
N ASP A 236 -17.07 -19.41 2.67
CA ASP A 236 -16.69 -20.03 3.94
C ASP A 236 -15.20 -20.36 3.96
N ILE A 237 -14.43 -19.59 4.73
CA ILE A 237 -12.98 -19.74 4.86
C ILE A 237 -12.63 -20.83 5.89
N GLY A 238 -13.56 -21.21 6.77
CA GLY A 238 -13.30 -22.03 7.95
C GLY A 238 -12.77 -21.24 9.15
N GLU A 239 -12.38 -21.97 10.20
CA GLU A 239 -11.90 -21.39 11.48
C GLU A 239 -10.43 -20.97 11.39
N VAL A 240 -10.14 -19.75 11.86
CA VAL A 240 -8.78 -19.16 11.95
C VAL A 240 -8.49 -18.78 13.39
N ASP A 241 -7.23 -18.90 13.79
CA ASP A 241 -6.78 -18.69 15.17
C ASP A 241 -6.28 -17.26 15.42
N LEU A 242 -5.87 -16.55 14.38
CA LEU A 242 -5.41 -15.17 14.48
C LEU A 242 -5.86 -14.35 13.27
N ILE A 243 -6.30 -13.12 13.54
CA ILE A 243 -6.57 -12.12 12.51
C ILE A 243 -5.61 -10.94 12.71
N VAL A 244 -4.94 -10.50 11.65
CA VAL A 244 -4.05 -9.33 11.67
C VAL A 244 -4.54 -8.27 10.69
N CYS A 245 -4.77 -7.05 11.16
CA CYS A 245 -5.12 -5.90 10.32
C CYS A 245 -3.87 -5.04 10.08
N TYR A 246 -3.35 -5.04 8.86
CA TYR A 246 -2.04 -4.46 8.50
C TYR A 246 -2.05 -2.93 8.33
N ASP A 247 -3.16 -2.35 7.85
CA ASP A 247 -3.28 -0.92 7.56
C ASP A 247 -4.73 -0.40 7.76
N SER A 248 -5.58 -1.18 8.44
CA SER A 248 -6.98 -0.80 8.65
C SER A 248 -7.18 0.21 9.78
N GLN A 249 -7.75 1.38 9.46
CA GLN A 249 -8.14 2.41 10.44
C GLN A 249 -9.54 2.23 11.05
N SER A 250 -10.31 1.20 10.66
CA SER A 250 -11.64 0.96 11.22
C SER A 250 -11.87 -0.51 11.56
N SER A 251 -12.65 -0.73 12.62
CA SER A 251 -12.91 -2.01 13.27
C SER A 251 -13.09 -3.21 12.31
N PRO A 252 -12.67 -4.43 12.71
CA PRO A 252 -12.67 -5.64 11.87
C PRO A 252 -14.07 -6.01 11.32
N ILE A 253 -15.12 -5.40 11.88
CA ILE A 253 -16.54 -5.66 11.65
C ILE A 253 -16.99 -5.35 10.20
N ARG A 254 -16.34 -4.42 9.48
CA ARG A 254 -16.67 -4.15 8.06
C ARG A 254 -16.00 -5.12 7.07
N MET A 255 -14.92 -5.78 7.47
CA MET A 255 -14.09 -6.59 6.55
C MET A 255 -14.41 -8.09 6.63
N VAL A 256 -14.99 -8.52 7.74
CA VAL A 256 -15.32 -9.92 8.04
C VAL A 256 -16.79 -10.03 8.36
N ARG A 257 -17.54 -10.86 7.63
CA ARG A 257 -18.96 -11.12 7.93
C ARG A 257 -19.09 -11.77 9.32
N LYS A 258 -20.21 -11.50 10.00
CA LYS A 258 -20.62 -11.96 11.35
C LYS A 258 -20.46 -13.46 11.69
N GLU A 259 -20.01 -14.31 10.77
CA GLU A 259 -19.90 -15.76 10.96
C GLU A 259 -18.49 -16.24 11.31
N VAL A 260 -17.42 -15.60 10.81
CA VAL A 260 -16.04 -15.93 11.25
C VAL A 260 -15.82 -15.48 12.70
N LEU A 261 -16.49 -14.40 13.12
CA LEU A 261 -16.48 -13.88 14.49
C LEU A 261 -17.43 -14.60 15.46
N LYS A 262 -18.05 -15.73 15.07
CA LYS A 262 -18.85 -16.54 16.02
C LYS A 262 -18.00 -17.25 17.09
N LYS A 263 -16.67 -17.12 17.06
CA LYS A 263 -15.77 -17.50 18.14
C LYS A 263 -14.73 -16.39 18.40
N LYS A 264 -14.22 -16.35 19.63
CA LYS A 264 -13.30 -15.35 20.21
C LYS A 264 -11.90 -15.35 19.55
N THR A 265 -11.80 -15.17 18.23
CA THR A 265 -10.49 -15.13 17.56
C THR A 265 -9.75 -13.82 17.90
N PRO A 266 -8.53 -13.86 18.46
CA PRO A 266 -7.75 -12.67 18.75
C PRO A 266 -7.45 -11.88 17.46
N SER A 267 -7.50 -10.55 17.56
CA SER A 267 -7.21 -9.63 16.45
C SER A 267 -6.10 -8.65 16.83
N ILE A 268 -5.09 -8.51 15.98
CA ILE A 268 -3.95 -7.61 16.19
C ILE A 268 -3.91 -6.55 15.08
N PHE A 269 -3.62 -5.30 15.44
CA PHE A 269 -3.43 -4.21 14.49
C PHE A 269 -1.95 -3.89 14.35
N VAL A 270 -1.49 -3.76 13.11
CA VAL A 270 -0.18 -3.22 12.76
C VAL A 270 -0.41 -1.81 12.23
N SER A 271 0.23 -0.81 12.83
CA SER A 271 0.01 0.62 12.51
C SER A 271 1.30 1.39 12.45
#